data_AF-A0A523JGK5-F1
#
_entry.id   AF-A0A523JGK5-F1
#
_cell.length_a   1.000
_cell.length_b   1.000
_cell.length_c   1.000
_cell.angle_alpha   90.00
_cell.angle_beta   90.00
_cell.angle_gamma   90.00
#
_symmetry.space_group_name_H-M   'P 1'
#
loop_
_entity.id
_entity.type
_entity.pdbx_description
1 polymer ?
#
loop_
_entity_poly.entity_id
_entity_poly.type
_entity_poly.pdbx_seq_one_letter_code
_entity_poly.pdbx_strand_id
1 'polypeptide(L)' 'MADLKIKDITKLETWNIKELRKLRMTINNRINEFENSSKQKELAKSNPLQNKNLDELKEILEKVLKAERELTTQNR' A
#
# COMPACT_ATOMS: atom_id res chain seq x y z
N MET A 1 -7.68 8.05 12.48
CA MET A 1 -6.97 6.99 11.73
C MET A 1 -6.36 7.64 10.50
N ALA A 2 -5.04 7.63 10.30
CA ALA A 2 -4.40 8.35 9.19
C ALA A 2 -5.07 7.99 7.85
N ASP A 3 -5.79 8.94 7.27
CA ASP A 3 -6.40 8.83 5.96
C ASP A 3 -5.27 8.64 4.94
N LEU A 4 -5.15 7.43 4.39
CA LEU A 4 -4.36 7.18 3.17
C LEU A 4 -4.93 7.97 1.95
N LYS A 5 -5.96 8.81 2.16
CA LYS A 5 -6.80 9.45 1.15
C LYS A 5 -6.11 10.52 0.30
N ILE A 6 -4.87 10.90 0.61
CA ILE A 6 -4.25 12.09 -0.01
C ILE A 6 -2.78 11.88 -0.39
N LYS A 7 -2.07 10.92 0.23
CA LYS A 7 -0.66 10.72 -0.10
C LYS A 7 -0.51 9.85 -1.34
N ASP A 8 0.24 10.39 -2.29
CA ASP A 8 0.57 9.73 -3.53
C ASP A 8 1.46 8.51 -3.23
N ILE A 9 0.98 7.32 -3.56
CA ILE A 9 1.71 6.06 -3.41
C ILE A 9 2.86 5.94 -4.43
N THR A 10 3.00 6.90 -5.35
CA THR A 10 4.15 6.98 -6.26
C THR A 10 5.40 7.53 -5.57
N LYS A 11 5.26 8.28 -4.47
CA LYS A 11 6.37 8.90 -3.72
C LYS A 11 6.67 8.19 -2.41
N LEU A 12 6.84 6.87 -2.44
CA LEU A 12 7.08 6.06 -1.24
C LEU A 12 8.34 6.46 -0.45
N GLU A 13 9.31 7.07 -1.12
CA GLU A 13 10.55 7.59 -0.52
C GLU A 13 10.29 8.71 0.50
N THR A 14 9.18 9.44 0.38
CA THR A 14 8.82 10.50 1.34
C THR A 14 8.00 9.98 2.52
N TRP A 15 7.73 8.68 2.58
CA TRP A 15 6.91 8.08 3.62
C TRP A 15 7.78 7.58 4.77
N ASN A 16 7.28 7.73 6.00
CA ASN A 16 7.97 7.16 7.14
C ASN A 16 7.65 5.65 7.30
N ILE A 17 8.45 4.96 8.11
CA ILE A 17 8.31 3.51 8.30
C ILE A 17 6.94 3.09 8.86
N LYS A 18 6.26 3.94 9.65
CA LYS A 18 4.92 3.63 10.17
C LYS A 18 3.87 3.72 9.07
N GLU A 19 4.00 4.69 8.17
CA GLU A 19 3.12 4.87 7.01
C GLU A 19 3.31 3.75 6.00
N LEU A 20 4.55 3.35 5.71
CA LEU A 20 4.88 2.22 4.82
C LEU A 20 4.31 0.90 5.37
N ARG A 21 4.47 0.61 6.66
CA ARG A 21 3.86 -0.56 7.31
C ARG A 21 2.34 -0.58 7.16
N LYS A 22 1.70 0.57 7.33
CA LYS A 22 0.24 0.70 7.19
C LYS A 22 -0.20 0.47 5.74
N LEU A 23 0.54 1.00 4.78
CA LEU A 23 0.28 0.79 3.36
C LEU A 23 0.45 -0.69 3.00
N ARG A 24 1.54 -1.34 3.46
CA ARG A 24 1.79 -2.77 3.30
C ARG A 24 0.63 -3.63 3.80
N MET A 25 0.14 -3.36 5.01
CA MET A 25 -1.02 -4.07 5.57
C MET A 25 -2.28 -3.85 4.73
N THR A 26 -2.50 -2.63 4.24
CA THR A 26 -3.67 -2.30 3.41
C THR A 26 -3.63 -3.05 2.08
N ILE A 27 -2.47 -3.10 1.42
CA ILE A 27 -2.26 -3.82 0.16
C ILE A 27 -2.45 -5.32 0.37
N ASN A 28 -1.85 -5.91 1.42
CA ASN A 28 -2.02 -7.33 1.73
C ASN A 28 -3.48 -7.71 2.02
N ASN A 29 -4.19 -6.87 2.79
CA ASN A 29 -5.62 -7.09 3.00
C ASN A 29 -6.40 -7.04 1.68
N ARG A 30 -6.02 -6.13 0.77
CA ARG A 30 -6.66 -6.02 -0.54
C ARG A 30 -6.38 -7.21 -1.43
N ILE A 31 -5.13 -7.68 -1.49
CA ILE A 31 -4.73 -8.90 -2.19
C ILE A 31 -5.54 -10.09 -1.66
N ASN A 32 -5.63 -10.22 -0.34
CA ASN A 32 -6.39 -11.28 0.30
C ASN A 32 -7.90 -11.17 -0.01
N GLU A 33 -8.48 -9.96 -0.04
CA GLU A 33 -9.84 -9.76 -0.52
C GLU A 33 -10.02 -10.22 -1.98
N PHE A 34 -9.06 -9.94 -2.87
CA PHE A 34 -9.09 -10.40 -4.26
C PHE A 34 -8.97 -11.93 -4.38
N GLU A 35 -8.13 -12.58 -3.56
CA GLU A 35 -7.86 -14.02 -3.66
C GLU A 35 -8.91 -14.87 -2.92
N ASN A 36 -9.47 -14.40 -1.80
CA ASN A 36 -10.34 -15.18 -0.92
C ASN A 36 -11.77 -14.66 -0.79
N SER A 37 -12.09 -13.46 -1.30
CA SER A 37 -13.41 -12.86 -1.12
C SER A 37 -14.06 -12.45 -2.44
N SER A 38 -15.19 -13.08 -2.80
CA SER A 38 -16.04 -12.59 -3.89
C SER A 38 -16.64 -11.20 -3.63
N LYS A 39 -16.57 -10.67 -2.39
CA LYS A 39 -17.04 -9.32 -2.03
C LYS A 39 -15.85 -8.40 -1.79
N GLN A 40 -15.29 -7.87 -2.87
CA GLN A 40 -14.34 -6.79 -2.80
C GLN A 40 -15.01 -5.57 -2.17
N LYS A 41 -14.55 -5.09 -1.02
CA LYS A 41 -15.03 -3.81 -0.50
C LYS A 41 -14.70 -2.70 -1.49
N GLU A 42 -15.68 -1.89 -1.88
CA GLU A 42 -15.40 -0.67 -2.64
C GLU A 42 -14.55 0.25 -1.75
N LEU A 43 -13.34 0.51 -2.21
CA LEU A 43 -12.49 1.52 -1.59
C LEU A 43 -13.10 2.90 -1.93
N ALA A 44 -12.98 3.85 -1.01
CA ALA A 44 -13.42 5.21 -1.28
C ALA A 44 -12.67 5.79 -2.50
N LYS A 45 -13.31 6.67 -3.29
CA LYS A 45 -12.70 7.29 -4.48
C LYS A 45 -11.36 7.99 -4.23
N SER A 46 -11.13 8.44 -3.00
CA SER A 46 -9.87 9.05 -2.57
C SER A 46 -8.77 8.03 -2.25
N ASN A 47 -9.05 6.73 -2.31
CA ASN A 47 -8.07 5.70 -2.01
C ASN A 47 -7.21 5.43 -3.25
N PRO A 48 -5.87 5.55 -3.17
CA PRO A 48 -4.98 5.31 -4.31
C PRO A 48 -5.04 3.86 -4.84
N LEU A 49 -5.64 2.93 -4.09
CA LEU A 49 -5.81 1.53 -4.46
C LEU A 49 -7.19 1.21 -5.09
N GLN A 50 -8.06 2.21 -5.26
CA GLN A 50 -9.47 2.04 -5.64
C GLN A 50 -9.71 1.44 -7.03
N ASN A 51 -8.74 1.55 -7.95
CA ASN A 51 -8.80 0.98 -9.30
C ASN A 51 -7.58 0.09 -9.61
N LYS A 52 -6.92 -0.44 -8.58
CA LYS A 52 -5.74 -1.31 -8.75
C LYS A 52 -6.18 -2.76 -8.87
N ASN A 53 -5.66 -3.46 -9.88
CA ASN A 53 -5.83 -4.91 -10.02
C ASN A 53 -4.86 -5.68 -9.10
N LEU A 54 -5.07 -6.99 -8.95
CA LEU A 54 -4.23 -7.86 -8.13
C LEU A 54 -2.73 -7.74 -8.50
N ASP A 55 -2.43 -7.67 -9.79
CA ASP A 55 -1.05 -7.55 -10.29
C ASP A 55 -0.42 -6.20 -9.90
N GLU A 56 -1.15 -5.11 -10.09
CA GLU A 56 -0.68 -3.77 -9.68
C GLU A 56 -0.53 -3.66 -8.16
N LEU A 57 -1.37 -4.34 -7.38
CA LEU A 57 -1.24 -4.40 -5.93
C LEU A 57 0.04 -5.13 -5.51
N LYS A 58 0.38 -6.23 -6.17
CA LYS A 58 1.64 -6.96 -5.95
C LYS A 58 2.85 -6.10 -6.31
N GLU A 59 2.79 -5.36 -7.41
CA GLU A 59 3.85 -4.42 -7.81
C GLU A 59 4.05 -3.30 -6.77
N ILE A 60 2.95 -2.69 -6.29
CA ILE A 60 3.05 -1.66 -5.24
C ILE A 60 3.61 -2.28 -3.95
N LEU A 61 3.19 -3.50 -3.58
CA LEU A 61 3.71 -4.18 -2.40
C LEU A 61 5.23 -4.32 -2.46
N GLU A 62 5.76 -4.73 -3.61
CA GLU A 62 7.21 -4.84 -3.82
C GLU A 62 7.91 -3.49 -3.66
N LYS A 63 7.36 -2.43 -4.25
CA LYS A 63 7.87 -1.05 -4.09
C LYS A 63 7.86 -0.57 -2.64
N VAL A 64 6.82 -0.91 -1.88
CA VAL A 64 6.71 -0.58 -0.44
C VAL A 64 7.76 -1.33 0.37
N LEU A 65 7.95 -2.62 0.11
CA LEU A 65 8.98 -3.43 0.78
C LEU A 65 10.39 -2.92 0.49
N LYS A 66 10.65 -2.51 -0.75
CA LYS A 66 11.91 -1.88 -1.15
C LYS A 66 12.14 -0.58 -0.39
N ALA A 67 11.14 0.31 -0.37
CA ALA A 67 11.20 1.58 0.37
C ALA A 67 11.41 1.35 1.89
N GLU A 68 10.72 0.37 2.50
CA GLU A 68 10.93 0.01 3.91
C GLU A 68 12.39 -0.42 4.18
N ARG A 69 12.96 -1.21 3.26
CA ARG A 69 14.35 -1.67 3.36
C ARG A 69 15.32 -0.51 3.24
N GLU A 70 15.14 0.36 2.26
CA GLU A 70 15.96 1.55 2.02
C GLU A 70 15.92 2.50 3.23
N LEU A 71 14.73 2.76 3.79
CA LEU A 71 14.59 3.58 4.99
C LEU A 71 15.29 2.97 6.21
N THR A 72 15.22 1.65 6.35
CA THR A 72 15.88 0.93 7.45
C THR A 72 17.41 0.93 7.28
N THR A 73 17.89 0.84 6.05
CA THR A 73 19.32 0.91 5.72
C THR A 73 19.89 2.32 5.88
N GLN A 74 19.13 3.38 5.55
CA GLN A 74 19.57 4.77 5.72
C GLN A 74 19.60 5.25 7.18
N ASN A 75 18.87 4.61 8.09
CA ASN A 75 18.84 4.96 9.52
C ASN A 75 19.84 4.16 10.38
N ARG A 76 20.85 3.53 9.76
CA ARG A 76 21.89 2.72 10.44
C ARG A 76 23.25 3.38 10.30
#